data_AF-A0AAU9X543-F1
#
_entry.id   AF-A0AAU9X543-F1
#
_cell.length_a   1.000
_cell.length_b   1.000
_cell.length_c   1.000
_cell.angle_alpha   90.00
_cell.angle_beta   90.00
_cell.angle_gamma   90.00
#
_symmetry.space_group_name_H-M   'P 1'
#
loop_
_entity.id
_entity.type
_entity.pdbx_description
1 polymer ?
#
loop_
_entity_poly.entity_id
_entity_poly.type
_entity_poly.pdbx_seq_one_letter_code
_entity_poly.pdbx_strand_id
1 'polypeptide(L)'
;MGIANLIFVCLLLMEGALLIESSLECQDLQDELLCLEEKEAGNCLELPWSGSCRKTCDLCDECYDAQNIVTCEDESEKGNCGDTEVAHVCSQTCNVLSCAQEATSASQLLDA
;
A
#
# COMPACT_ATOMS: atom_id res chain seq x y z
N MET A 1 -13.92 41.38 -28.78
CA MET A 1 -12.75 40.50 -28.63
C MET A 1 -12.21 40.64 -27.21
N GLY A 2 -12.80 40.09 -26.15
CA GLY A 2 -13.72 38.99 -26.00
C GLY A 2 -13.18 38.13 -24.86
N ILE A 3 -13.32 38.62 -23.62
CA ILE A 3 -12.99 37.97 -22.33
C ILE A 3 -13.36 36.48 -22.23
N ALA A 4 -14.22 35.99 -23.12
CA ALA A 4 -14.55 34.58 -23.33
C ALA A 4 -13.33 33.70 -23.66
N ASN A 5 -12.32 34.20 -24.38
CA ASN A 5 -11.13 33.40 -24.71
C ASN A 5 -10.14 33.26 -23.55
N LEU A 6 -10.21 34.13 -22.52
CA LEU A 6 -9.33 34.03 -21.35
C LEU A 6 -9.86 33.01 -20.33
N ILE A 7 -11.19 32.89 -20.22
CA ILE A 7 -11.86 31.98 -19.29
C ILE A 7 -11.63 30.52 -19.68
N PHE A 8 -11.57 30.23 -20.98
CA PHE A 8 -11.35 28.86 -21.48
C PHE A 8 -9.94 28.33 -21.16
N VAL A 9 -8.94 29.22 -21.09
CA VAL A 9 -7.56 28.84 -20.73
C VAL A 9 -7.43 28.59 -19.22
N CYS A 10 -8.20 29.28 -18.38
CA CYS A 10 -8.17 29.06 -16.92
C CYS A 10 -8.88 27.76 -16.48
N LEU A 11 -9.91 27.30 -17.20
CA LEU A 11 -10.60 26.05 -16.86
C LEU A 11 -9.76 24.80 -17.14
N LEU A 12 -8.89 24.84 -18.16
CA LEU A 12 -7.98 23.74 -18.50
C LEU A 12 -6.84 23.53 -17.49
N LEU A 13 -6.60 24.48 -16.58
CA LEU A 13 -5.56 24.35 -15.54
C LEU A 13 -6.07 23.66 -14.26
N MET A 14 -7.37 23.38 -14.14
CA MET A 14 -7.97 22.75 -12.96
C MET A 14 -8.14 21.23 -13.12
N GLU A 15 -7.92 20.68 -14.31
CA GLU A 15 -8.00 19.24 -14.62
C GLU A 15 -6.62 18.57 -14.51
N GLY A 16 -5.93 18.82 -13.41
CA GLY A 16 -4.58 18.29 -13.15
C GLY A 16 -4.43 17.64 -11.78
N ALA A 17 -5.54 17.39 -11.07
CA ALA A 17 -5.51 16.47 -9.93
C ALA A 17 -5.36 15.06 -10.49
N LEU A 18 -4.12 14.72 -10.85
CA LEU A 18 -3.66 13.38 -11.13
C LEU A 18 -3.89 12.58 -9.83
N LEU A 19 -5.09 11.99 -9.71
CA LEU A 19 -5.37 10.96 -8.74
C LEU A 19 -4.52 9.75 -9.16
N ILE A 20 -3.24 9.76 -8.77
CA ILE A 20 -2.46 8.53 -8.69
C ILE A 20 -3.10 7.77 -7.54
N GLU A 21 -4.12 6.98 -7.86
CA GLU A 21 -4.61 5.93 -6.99
C GLU A 21 -3.45 4.93 -6.89
N SER A 22 -2.52 5.17 -5.96
CA SER A 22 -1.44 4.24 -5.67
C SER A 22 -2.09 3.05 -4.97
N SER A 23 -2.51 2.07 -5.75
CA SER A 23 -2.96 0.79 -5.22
C SER A 23 -1.78 0.11 -4.53
N LEU A 24 -1.89 -0.08 -3.22
CA LEU A 24 -0.92 -0.86 -2.46
C LEU A 24 -1.00 -2.32 -2.91
N GLU A 25 0.08 -2.80 -3.51
CA GLU A 25 0.23 -4.19 -3.93
C GLU A 25 1.29 -4.88 -3.09
N CYS A 26 1.08 -6.17 -2.78
CA CYS A 26 2.10 -6.94 -2.09
C CYS A 26 3.25 -7.28 -3.06
N GLN A 27 4.47 -6.92 -2.65
CA GLN A 27 5.68 -7.17 -3.41
C GLN A 27 6.88 -7.32 -2.48
N ASP A 28 8.02 -7.68 -3.05
CA ASP A 28 9.29 -7.52 -2.37
C ASP A 28 9.76 -6.08 -2.53
N LEU A 29 10.20 -5.47 -1.43
CA LEU A 29 10.79 -4.13 -1.36
C LEU A 29 12.31 -4.18 -1.47
N GLN A 30 12.90 -5.38 -1.38
CA GLN A 30 14.32 -5.62 -1.56
C GLN A 30 14.61 -6.31 -2.88
N ASP A 31 15.88 -6.37 -3.23
CA ASP A 31 16.35 -7.12 -4.40
C ASP A 31 15.96 -8.60 -4.31
N GLU A 32 15.52 -9.16 -5.43
CA GLU A 32 15.07 -10.55 -5.54
C GLU A 32 16.13 -11.54 -5.05
N LEU A 33 17.40 -11.31 -5.38
CA LEU A 33 18.49 -12.19 -4.97
C LEU A 33 18.66 -12.18 -3.46
N LEU A 34 18.56 -11.00 -2.83
CA LEU A 34 18.66 -10.85 -1.39
C LEU A 34 17.49 -11.54 -0.67
N CYS A 35 16.26 -11.36 -1.14
CA CYS A 35 15.11 -12.04 -0.55
C CYS A 35 15.18 -13.56 -0.68
N LEU A 36 15.70 -14.07 -1.80
CA LEU A 36 15.91 -15.51 -1.99
C LEU A 36 16.97 -16.07 -1.03
N GLU A 37 18.11 -15.38 -0.90
CA GLU A 37 19.17 -15.76 0.05
C GLU A 37 18.65 -15.82 1.50
N GLU A 38 17.88 -14.81 1.91
CA GLU A 38 17.34 -14.73 3.27
C GLU A 38 16.21 -15.73 3.51
N LYS A 39 15.42 -16.05 2.48
CA LYS A 39 14.46 -17.17 2.53
C LYS A 39 15.17 -18.50 2.73
N GLU A 40 16.24 -18.77 1.99
CA GLU A 40 17.05 -19.99 2.15
C GLU A 40 17.72 -20.06 3.53
N ALA A 41 18.12 -18.92 4.08
CA ALA A 41 18.66 -18.80 5.44
C ALA A 41 17.60 -18.98 6.54
N GLY A 42 16.30 -18.96 6.19
CA GLY A 42 15.20 -19.12 7.14
C GLY A 42 14.79 -17.84 7.88
N ASN A 43 15.13 -16.67 7.35
CA ASN A 43 14.95 -15.39 8.03
C ASN A 43 13.62 -14.68 7.69
N CYS A 44 12.71 -15.33 6.97
CA CYS A 44 11.45 -14.74 6.50
C CYS A 44 10.53 -14.14 7.60
N LEU A 45 10.67 -14.59 8.85
CA LEU A 45 9.88 -14.06 9.96
C LEU A 45 10.62 -12.99 10.79
N GLU A 46 11.89 -12.72 10.46
CA GLU A 46 12.73 -11.74 11.13
C GLU A 46 12.67 -10.38 10.42
N LEU A 47 12.85 -9.30 11.18
CA LEU A 47 13.03 -7.97 10.58
C LEU A 47 14.42 -7.87 9.92
N PRO A 48 14.53 -7.21 8.75
CA PRO A 48 13.48 -6.49 8.03
C PRO A 48 12.64 -7.38 7.08
N TRP A 49 13.03 -8.64 6.87
CA TRP A 49 12.54 -9.51 5.79
C TRP A 49 11.06 -9.84 5.85
N SER A 50 10.52 -9.98 7.06
CA SER A 50 9.08 -10.19 7.28
C SER A 50 8.23 -9.03 6.77
N GLY A 51 8.76 -7.84 6.58
CA GLY A 51 8.07 -6.76 5.88
C GLY A 51 8.55 -6.55 4.44
N SER A 52 9.84 -6.74 4.18
CA SER A 52 10.46 -6.32 2.92
C SER A 52 10.58 -7.41 1.85
N CYS A 53 10.40 -8.69 2.21
CA CYS A 53 10.49 -9.84 1.32
C CYS A 53 9.20 -10.66 1.29
N ARG A 54 8.04 -10.00 1.44
CA ARG A 54 6.75 -10.68 1.65
C ARG A 54 6.36 -11.61 0.50
N LYS A 55 6.65 -11.24 -0.74
CA LYS A 55 6.30 -12.06 -1.89
C LYS A 55 7.20 -13.28 -1.95
N THR A 56 8.52 -13.09 -1.86
CA THR A 56 9.45 -14.21 -1.85
C THR A 56 9.21 -15.14 -0.66
N CYS A 57 8.88 -14.61 0.51
CA CYS A 57 8.60 -15.36 1.73
C CYS A 57 7.17 -15.94 1.82
N ASP A 58 6.35 -15.82 0.77
CA ASP A 58 4.97 -16.33 0.74
C ASP A 58 4.06 -15.75 1.86
N LEU A 59 4.28 -14.48 2.24
CA LEU A 59 3.57 -13.75 3.31
C LEU A 59 2.53 -12.74 2.79
N CYS A 60 2.29 -12.70 1.48
CA CYS A 60 1.37 -11.74 0.89
C CYS A 60 -0.09 -11.94 1.32
N ASP A 61 -0.50 -13.18 1.59
CA ASP A 61 -1.86 -13.52 2.02
C ASP A 61 -2.07 -13.39 3.54
N GLU A 62 -1.01 -13.11 4.28
CA GLU A 62 -1.03 -13.05 5.74
C GLU A 62 -1.34 -11.63 6.21
N CYS A 63 -2.31 -11.49 7.11
CA CYS A 63 -2.64 -10.20 7.73
C CYS A 63 -1.94 -10.05 9.09
N TYR A 64 -0.85 -9.28 9.12
CA TYR A 64 -0.05 -9.03 10.31
C TYR A 64 0.73 -7.73 10.19
N ASP A 65 1.22 -7.23 11.33
CA ASP A 65 2.27 -6.22 11.39
C ASP A 65 3.62 -6.92 11.60
N ALA A 66 4.57 -6.66 10.71
CA ALA A 66 5.96 -7.10 10.86
C ALA A 66 6.69 -6.28 11.93
N GLN A 67 6.30 -5.00 12.07
CA GLN A 67 6.85 -4.09 13.06
C GLN A 67 5.98 -4.07 14.33
N ASN A 68 6.56 -3.64 15.44
CA ASN A 68 5.83 -3.51 16.70
C ASN A 68 4.67 -2.50 16.62
N ILE A 69 3.63 -2.76 17.44
CA ILE A 69 2.39 -1.97 17.46
C ILE A 69 2.61 -0.48 17.73
N VAL A 70 3.56 -0.09 18.60
CA VAL A 70 3.81 1.32 18.92
C VAL A 70 4.30 2.09 17.70
N THR A 71 5.19 1.49 16.92
CA THR A 71 5.65 2.09 15.67
C THR A 71 4.54 2.15 14.62
N CYS A 72 3.74 1.08 14.49
CA CYS A 72 2.66 1.07 13.50
C CYS A 72 1.52 2.04 13.83
N GLU A 73 1.16 2.18 15.11
CA GLU A 73 0.18 3.18 15.56
C GLU A 73 0.70 4.60 15.28
N ASP A 74 1.96 4.89 15.58
CA ASP A 74 2.58 6.20 15.32
C ASP A 74 2.58 6.55 13.81
N GLU A 75 2.90 5.59 12.94
CA GLU A 75 2.84 5.80 11.48
C GLU A 75 1.40 5.96 10.96
N SER A 76 0.45 5.24 11.55
CA SER A 76 -0.98 5.39 11.26
C SER A 76 -1.49 6.78 11.67
N GLU A 77 -1.15 7.27 12.86
CA GLU A 77 -1.53 8.59 13.35
C GLU A 77 -0.93 9.73 12.51
N LYS A 78 0.27 9.52 11.95
CA LYS A 78 0.88 10.45 10.98
C LYS A 78 0.23 10.41 9.59
N GLY A 79 -0.60 9.41 9.31
CA GLY A 79 -1.25 9.22 8.01
C GLY A 79 -0.35 8.57 6.96
N ASN A 80 0.68 7.83 7.38
CA ASN A 80 1.66 7.22 6.47
C ASN A 80 1.24 5.84 5.95
N CYS A 81 0.04 5.35 6.27
CA CYS A 81 -0.46 4.04 5.80
C CYS A 81 -0.61 3.90 4.27
N GLY A 82 -0.55 5.00 3.52
CA GLY A 82 -0.48 4.98 2.05
C GLY A 82 0.93 4.79 1.49
N ASP A 83 1.97 4.87 2.34
CA ASP A 83 3.34 4.60 1.95
C ASP A 83 3.56 3.09 1.80
N THR A 84 4.24 2.69 0.73
CA THR A 84 4.46 1.29 0.42
C THR A 84 5.27 0.57 1.50
N GLU A 85 6.31 1.19 2.05
CA GLU A 85 7.14 0.57 3.09
C GLU A 85 6.33 0.37 4.37
N VAL A 86 5.63 1.42 4.81
CA VAL A 86 4.74 1.37 5.98
C VAL A 86 3.64 0.34 5.80
N ALA A 87 2.98 0.31 4.66
CA ALA A 87 1.91 -0.64 4.36
C ALA A 87 2.37 -2.10 4.43
N HIS A 88 3.63 -2.40 4.07
CA HIS A 88 4.18 -3.75 4.13
C HIS A 88 4.59 -4.17 5.55
N VAL A 89 5.07 -3.24 6.37
CA VAL A 89 5.49 -3.54 7.76
C VAL A 89 4.36 -3.40 8.78
N CYS A 90 3.30 -2.67 8.47
CA CYS A 90 2.18 -2.33 9.37
C CYS A 90 0.81 -2.62 8.75
N SER A 91 0.68 -3.71 7.98
CA SER A 91 -0.53 -3.99 7.20
C SER A 91 -1.79 -4.15 8.02
N GLN A 92 -1.69 -4.74 9.21
CA GLN A 92 -2.82 -4.97 10.11
C GLN A 92 -3.27 -3.65 10.74
N THR A 93 -2.34 -2.88 11.30
CA THR A 93 -2.67 -1.57 11.88
C THR A 93 -3.22 -0.61 10.82
N CYS A 94 -2.65 -0.61 9.62
CA CYS A 94 -3.10 0.23 8.51
C CYS A 94 -4.33 -0.30 7.77
N ASN A 95 -4.76 -1.55 8.04
CA ASN A 95 -5.86 -2.22 7.35
C ASN A 95 -5.70 -2.19 5.80
N VAL A 96 -4.52 -2.60 5.31
CA VAL A 96 -4.12 -2.60 3.89
C VAL A 96 -3.66 -4.00 3.45
N LEU A 97 -3.39 -4.17 2.15
CA LEU A 97 -2.97 -5.47 1.56
C LEU A 97 -3.98 -6.58 1.90
N SER A 98 -3.52 -7.76 2.33
CA SER A 98 -4.35 -8.89 2.76
C SER A 98 -5.24 -8.59 3.97
N CYS A 99 -4.96 -7.53 4.74
CA CYS A 99 -5.82 -7.09 5.84
C CYS A 99 -7.04 -6.30 5.36
N ALA A 100 -6.99 -5.73 4.15
CA ALA A 100 -8.13 -5.08 3.53
C ALA A 100 -9.11 -6.13 2.96
N GLN A 101 -9.67 -6.99 3.82
CA GLN A 101 -10.71 -7.93 3.40
C GLN A 101 -12.01 -7.17 3.12
N GLU A 102 -12.22 -6.90 1.83
CA GLU A 102 -13.47 -6.57 1.14
C GLU A 102 -14.42 -5.56 1.80
N ALA A 103 -14.24 -4.28 1.48
CA ALA A 103 -15.37 -3.36 1.26
C ALA A 103 -16.16 -3.71 -0.03
N THR A 104 -15.98 -4.90 -0.59
CA THR A 104 -16.40 -5.32 -1.93
C THR A 104 -17.36 -6.50 -1.96
N SER A 105 -17.91 -6.93 -0.81
CA SER A 105 -19.05 -7.87 -0.79
C SER A 105 -20.42 -7.18 -0.59
N ALA A 106 -20.45 -5.86 -0.39
CA ALA A 106 -21.69 -5.08 -0.26
C ALA A 106 -22.14 -4.36 -1.56
N SER A 107 -21.28 -4.26 -2.58
CA SER A 107 -21.60 -3.53 -3.82
C SER A 107 -22.03 -4.42 -4.99
N GLN A 108 -21.97 -5.75 -4.86
CA GLN A 108 -22.42 -6.69 -5.91
C GLN A 108 -23.84 -7.23 -5.69
N LEU A 109 -24.62 -6.66 -4.77
CA LEU A 109 -25.98 -7.11 -4.45
C LEU A 109 -27.04 -6.02 -4.68
N LEU A 110 -26.88 -5.23 -5.75
CA LEU A 110 -27.90 -4.27 -6.21
C LEU A 110 -28.28 -4.40 -7.70
N ASP A 111 -27.72 -5.37 -8.44
CA ASP A 111 -27.99 -5.56 -9.88
C ASP A 111 -28.42 -6.99 -10.25
N ALA A 112 -29.16 -7.70 -9.38
CA ALA A 112 -29.80 -8.98 -9.72
C ALA A 112 -31.27 -9.04 -9.30
#